data_AF-A0A2D6IUG3-F1
#
_entry.id   AF-A0A2D6IUG3-F1
#
_cell.length_a   1.000
_cell.length_b   1.000
_cell.length_c   1.000
_cell.angle_alpha   90.00
_cell.angle_beta   90.00
_cell.angle_gamma   90.00
#
_symmetry.space_group_name_H-M   'P 1'
#
loop_
_entity.id
_entity.type
_entity.pdbx_description
1 polymer ?
#
loop_
_entity_poly.entity_id
_entity_poly.type
_entity_poly.pdbx_seq_one_letter_code
_entity_poly.pdbx_strand_id
1 'polypeptide(L)'
;MSNSRITRRHAVAALAGAGAVGLATGRADNGAEQGNHKPAPLELDLNDPVDLSYARQKVIGSVASEEIHSFMRFHFYGQVPGEQARRLLSMNNYIVDRWEPVKRGTYKLAHWEVGYYCDFDTDDPIESWINPYTEEEIEVFQFVLGPIHREYTPDTVIAPGLAPHPLTSHIMGPRFYVATEAIAQIPNLFQPDEWPKRSSGKMANWVSMQTLSALMDDVLNPELTSAPANIHLQNFVSWSSWMQMSGQPGGTMARAYGTEVDGFEALPQKVYDGFKKYTPEIFETATWDTIRFDEFDYFELMQERRAKGEV
;
A
#
# COMPACT_ATOMS: atom_id res chain seq x y z
N MET A 1 -39.54 7.01 0.52
CA MET A 1 -39.96 6.09 -0.57
C MET A 1 -38.81 6.13 -1.58
N SER A 2 -37.90 5.16 -1.70
CA SER A 2 -38.04 3.71 -1.80
C SER A 2 -36.81 3.02 -1.20
N ASN A 3 -37.03 1.94 -0.45
CA ASN A 3 -36.00 1.03 0.04
C ASN A 3 -35.34 0.27 -1.12
N SER A 4 -34.02 0.11 -1.07
CA SER A 4 -33.29 -0.86 -1.87
C SER A 4 -32.41 -1.71 -0.95
N ARG A 5 -33.02 -2.70 -0.28
CA ARG A 5 -32.29 -3.83 0.30
C ARG A 5 -31.79 -4.67 -0.88
N ILE A 6 -30.48 -4.69 -1.10
CA ILE A 6 -29.88 -5.55 -2.11
C ILE A 6 -29.97 -6.99 -1.59
N THR A 7 -30.90 -7.77 -2.14
CA THR A 7 -31.00 -9.21 -1.89
C THR A 7 -30.64 -9.97 -3.16
N ARG A 8 -29.84 -11.03 -2.98
CA ARG A 8 -29.33 -11.97 -3.98
C ARG A 8 -30.39 -12.34 -5.04
N ARG A 9 -30.35 -11.70 -6.21
CA ARG A 9 -30.99 -12.19 -7.44
C ARG A 9 -30.45 -11.36 -8.60
N HIS A 10 -29.33 -11.77 -9.19
CA HIS A 10 -28.96 -11.63 -10.60
C HIS A 10 -27.60 -12.31 -10.82
N ALA A 11 -27.60 -13.64 -10.83
CA ALA A 11 -26.57 -14.41 -11.49
C ALA A 11 -27.15 -15.79 -11.83
N VAL A 12 -26.78 -16.28 -13.02
CA VAL A 12 -27.05 -17.61 -13.58
C VAL A 12 -28.32 -17.74 -14.46
N ALA A 13 -28.11 -17.58 -15.76
CA ALA A 13 -28.72 -18.37 -16.83
C ALA A 13 -27.60 -18.64 -17.87
N ALA A 14 -26.98 -19.81 -17.85
CA ALA A 14 -27.39 -21.04 -18.54
C ALA A 14 -26.71 -21.17 -19.92
N LEU A 15 -25.59 -21.89 -19.95
CA LEU A 15 -25.13 -22.64 -21.11
C LEU A 15 -25.66 -24.07 -20.98
N ALA A 16 -26.56 -24.44 -21.89
CA ALA A 16 -27.09 -25.79 -22.04
C ALA A 16 -26.12 -26.65 -22.87
N GLY A 17 -25.99 -27.93 -22.51
CA GLY A 17 -25.25 -28.93 -23.31
C GLY A 17 -25.44 -30.32 -22.74
N ALA A 18 -26.22 -31.14 -23.43
CA ALA A 18 -26.85 -32.38 -22.99
C ALA A 18 -25.93 -33.58 -22.71
N GLY A 19 -26.40 -34.46 -21.81
CA GLY A 19 -26.63 -35.87 -22.15
C GLY A 19 -25.77 -36.93 -21.47
N ALA A 20 -26.36 -37.68 -20.52
CA ALA A 20 -26.52 -39.14 -20.59
C ALA A 20 -27.12 -39.69 -19.28
N VAL A 21 -28.18 -40.48 -19.43
CA VAL A 21 -28.88 -41.23 -18.38
C VAL A 21 -28.13 -42.53 -18.10
N GLY A 22 -27.91 -42.86 -16.83
CA GLY A 22 -27.40 -44.16 -16.39
C GLY A 22 -27.95 -44.54 -15.02
N LEU A 23 -28.87 -45.50 -15.00
CA LEU A 23 -29.38 -46.19 -13.81
C LEU A 23 -28.36 -47.24 -13.35
N ALA A 24 -27.98 -47.27 -12.06
CA ALA A 24 -27.83 -48.52 -11.29
C ALA A 24 -27.38 -48.31 -9.82
N THR A 25 -28.24 -48.83 -8.93
CA THR A 25 -27.96 -49.61 -7.71
C THR A 25 -27.20 -48.98 -6.53
N GLY A 26 -27.90 -48.97 -5.40
CA GLY A 26 -27.45 -48.44 -4.13
C GLY A 26 -26.26 -49.16 -3.51
N ARG A 27 -25.47 -48.37 -2.80
CA ARG A 27 -24.82 -48.73 -1.55
C ARG A 27 -25.18 -47.64 -0.54
N ALA A 28 -25.68 -48.07 0.61
CA ALA A 28 -25.82 -47.19 1.76
C ALA A 28 -24.43 -46.90 2.30
N ASP A 29 -23.82 -45.82 1.85
CA ASP A 29 -22.70 -45.21 2.54
C ASP A 29 -23.26 -44.33 3.65
N ASN A 30 -23.05 -44.74 4.90
CA ASN A 30 -23.05 -43.84 6.04
C ASN A 30 -21.80 -42.95 5.96
N GLY A 31 -21.66 -42.19 4.87
CA GLY A 31 -20.80 -41.04 4.81
C GLY A 31 -21.54 -39.92 5.52
N ALA A 32 -21.09 -39.54 6.70
CA ALA A 32 -21.39 -38.20 7.20
C ALA A 32 -20.92 -37.24 6.11
N GLU A 33 -21.85 -36.67 5.35
CA GLU A 33 -21.59 -35.45 4.60
C GLU A 33 -21.11 -34.45 5.65
N GLN A 34 -19.79 -34.28 5.75
CA GLN A 34 -19.24 -32.98 6.10
C GLN A 34 -19.68 -32.07 4.97
N GLY A 35 -20.94 -31.64 5.04
CA GLY A 35 -21.47 -30.61 4.19
C GLY A 35 -20.48 -29.48 4.26
N ASN A 36 -19.94 -29.11 3.10
CA ASN A 36 -19.10 -27.95 2.92
C ASN A 36 -19.98 -26.70 3.15
N HIS A 37 -20.43 -26.53 4.39
CA HIS A 37 -21.42 -25.56 4.78
C HIS A 37 -20.67 -24.25 4.93
N LYS A 38 -20.39 -23.60 3.79
CA LYS A 38 -19.86 -22.24 3.79
C LYS A 38 -20.78 -21.40 4.68
N PRO A 39 -20.24 -20.67 5.67
CA PRO A 39 -21.06 -19.91 6.60
C PRO A 39 -21.92 -18.91 5.83
N ALA A 40 -23.08 -18.58 6.41
CA ALA A 40 -23.93 -17.54 5.84
C ALA A 40 -23.10 -16.23 5.72
N PRO A 41 -23.14 -15.52 4.58
CA PRO A 41 -22.42 -14.26 4.45
C PRO A 41 -22.92 -13.25 5.47
N LEU A 42 -22.03 -12.34 5.84
CA LEU A 42 -22.38 -11.16 6.60
C LEU A 42 -23.45 -10.34 5.86
N GLU A 43 -24.42 -9.81 6.61
CA GLU A 43 -25.32 -8.78 6.11
C GLU A 43 -24.73 -7.41 6.49
N LEU A 44 -24.38 -6.60 5.49
CA LEU A 44 -23.83 -5.24 5.66
C LEU A 44 -24.72 -4.23 4.92
N ASP A 45 -25.08 -3.13 5.56
CA ASP A 45 -25.67 -1.97 4.89
C ASP A 45 -24.58 -0.94 4.59
N LEU A 46 -24.12 -0.87 3.34
CA LEU A 46 -23.04 0.06 2.96
C LEU A 46 -23.45 1.55 2.98
N ASN A 47 -24.72 1.87 3.26
CA ASN A 47 -25.15 3.24 3.55
C ASN A 47 -25.01 3.59 5.03
N ASP A 48 -24.86 2.59 5.90
CA ASP A 48 -24.51 2.80 7.30
C ASP A 48 -22.99 3.00 7.43
N PRO A 49 -22.52 4.10 8.04
CA PRO A 49 -21.09 4.40 8.14
C PRO A 49 -20.28 3.33 8.89
N VAL A 50 -20.87 2.64 9.87
CA VAL A 50 -20.17 1.62 10.67
C VAL A 50 -19.98 0.35 9.84
N ASP A 51 -21.00 -0.08 9.11
CA ASP A 51 -20.90 -1.23 8.21
C ASP A 51 -20.00 -0.95 7.00
N LEU A 52 -20.05 0.27 6.44
CA LEU A 52 -19.10 0.68 5.40
C LEU A 52 -17.66 0.70 5.92
N SER A 53 -17.43 1.22 7.12
CA SER A 53 -16.10 1.20 7.75
C SER A 53 -15.61 -0.23 7.99
N TYR A 54 -16.48 -1.13 8.47
CA TYR A 54 -16.15 -2.54 8.62
C TYR A 54 -15.77 -3.19 7.28
N ALA A 55 -16.54 -2.95 6.21
CA ALA A 55 -16.24 -3.46 4.88
C ALA A 55 -14.92 -2.91 4.33
N ARG A 56 -14.66 -1.60 4.51
CA ARG A 56 -13.40 -0.95 4.12
C ARG A 56 -12.23 -1.54 4.88
N GLN A 57 -12.36 -1.71 6.19
CA GLN A 57 -11.31 -2.25 7.04
C GLN A 57 -10.89 -3.64 6.58
N LYS A 58 -11.84 -4.53 6.26
CA LYS A 58 -11.51 -5.86 5.72
C LYS A 58 -10.72 -5.82 4.41
N VAL A 59 -10.78 -4.73 3.63
CA VAL A 59 -10.01 -4.59 2.39
C VAL A 59 -8.68 -3.86 2.62
N ILE A 60 -8.64 -2.94 3.59
CA ILE A 60 -7.44 -2.19 3.95
C ILE A 60 -6.45 -3.05 4.74
N GLY A 61 -6.95 -4.00 5.54
CA GLY A 61 -6.18 -4.88 6.38
C GLY A 61 -7.14 -5.79 7.16
N SER A 62 -7.02 -5.85 8.48
CA SER A 62 -7.82 -6.77 9.29
C SER A 62 -8.86 -6.09 10.20
N VAL A 63 -9.97 -6.78 10.46
CA VAL A 63 -10.93 -6.46 11.54
C VAL A 63 -10.63 -7.19 12.87
N ALA A 64 -9.56 -7.99 12.93
CA ALA A 64 -9.07 -8.68 14.12
C ALA A 64 -7.73 -8.09 14.60
N SER A 65 -7.28 -8.55 15.77
CA SER A 65 -5.96 -8.18 16.31
C SER A 65 -4.90 -9.10 15.69
N GLU A 66 -4.23 -8.62 14.65
CA GLU A 66 -3.21 -9.38 13.91
C GLU A 66 -2.27 -8.46 13.11
N GLU A 67 -1.20 -9.05 12.59
CA GLU A 67 -0.28 -8.40 11.65
C GLU A 67 -0.63 -8.79 10.22
N ILE A 68 -0.66 -7.80 9.33
CA ILE A 68 -0.84 -7.96 7.90
C ILE A 68 0.46 -7.54 7.22
N HIS A 69 0.95 -8.40 6.35
CA HIS A 69 2.12 -8.13 5.53
C HIS A 69 1.68 -7.82 4.10
N SER A 70 2.27 -6.79 3.50
CA SER A 70 2.00 -6.44 2.11
C SER A 70 3.28 -6.15 1.35
N PHE A 71 3.28 -6.50 0.08
CA PHE A 71 4.36 -6.17 -0.84
C PHE A 71 3.84 -5.31 -1.97
N MET A 72 4.59 -4.27 -2.33
CA MET A 72 4.33 -3.43 -3.48
C MET A 72 5.57 -3.27 -4.35
N ARG A 73 5.37 -3.36 -5.66
CA ARG A 73 6.39 -3.06 -6.67
C ARG A 73 6.16 -1.67 -7.23
N PHE A 74 7.13 -0.78 -7.04
CA PHE A 74 7.08 0.59 -7.56
C PHE A 74 7.92 0.76 -8.81
N HIS A 75 7.47 1.65 -9.69
CA HIS A 75 8.24 2.22 -10.78
C HIS A 75 8.17 3.74 -10.73
N PHE A 76 9.33 4.40 -10.72
CA PHE A 76 9.44 5.85 -10.64
C PHE A 76 9.82 6.44 -11.99
N TYR A 77 9.23 7.59 -12.25
CA TYR A 77 9.43 8.38 -13.44
C TYR A 77 9.67 9.82 -13.03
N GLY A 78 10.61 10.48 -13.68
CA GLY A 78 10.82 11.89 -13.55
C GLY A 78 9.87 12.64 -14.48
N GLN A 79 9.21 13.67 -13.96
CA GLN A 79 8.28 14.49 -14.72
C GLN A 79 8.71 15.96 -14.62
N VAL A 80 9.28 16.46 -15.71
CA VAL A 80 9.67 17.87 -15.88
C VAL A 80 8.71 18.52 -16.88
N PRO A 81 8.11 19.69 -16.56
CA PRO A 81 7.21 20.38 -17.48
C PRO A 81 7.85 20.67 -18.84
N GLY A 82 7.17 20.31 -19.93
CA GLY A 82 7.67 20.50 -21.30
C GLY A 82 8.61 19.41 -21.80
N GLU A 83 8.94 18.42 -20.98
CA GLU A 83 9.78 17.27 -21.36
C GLU A 83 9.00 15.96 -21.35
N GLN A 84 9.49 14.98 -22.10
CA GLN A 84 9.05 13.60 -21.96
C GLN A 84 9.46 13.07 -20.57
N ALA A 85 8.55 12.35 -19.91
CA ALA A 85 8.88 11.69 -18.66
C ALA A 85 10.02 10.67 -18.85
N ARG A 86 10.98 10.65 -17.92
CA ARG A 86 12.13 9.74 -17.94
C ARG A 86 11.95 8.63 -16.91
N ARG A 87 12.34 7.41 -17.25
CA ARG A 87 12.42 6.31 -16.26
C ARG A 87 13.55 6.62 -15.29
N LEU A 88 13.32 6.41 -13.99
CA LEU A 88 14.34 6.63 -12.97
C LEU A 88 14.87 5.29 -12.46
N LEU A 89 14.04 4.60 -11.67
CA LEU A 89 14.40 3.40 -10.94
C LEU A 89 13.11 2.64 -10.54
N SER A 90 13.26 1.47 -9.94
CA SER A 90 12.17 0.73 -9.32
C SER A 90 12.44 0.52 -7.84
N MET A 91 11.42 0.17 -7.06
CA MET A 91 11.58 -0.15 -5.64
C MET A 91 10.76 -1.37 -5.29
N ASN A 92 11.36 -2.25 -4.51
CA ASN A 92 10.67 -3.30 -3.79
C ASN A 92 10.32 -2.75 -2.41
N ASN A 93 9.04 -2.72 -2.10
CA ASN A 93 8.49 -2.10 -0.90
C ASN A 93 7.72 -3.12 -0.08
N TYR A 94 7.91 -3.08 1.22
CA TYR A 94 7.30 -4.00 2.16
C TYR A 94 6.67 -3.25 3.32
N ILE A 95 5.43 -3.64 3.64
CA ILE A 95 4.64 -3.07 4.71
C ILE A 95 4.34 -4.15 5.75
N VAL A 96 4.46 -3.76 7.02
CA VAL A 96 3.94 -4.49 8.16
C VAL A 96 2.91 -3.60 8.86
N ASP A 97 1.67 -4.06 8.89
CA ASP A 97 0.55 -3.36 9.54
C ASP A 97 0.03 -4.18 10.71
N ARG A 98 0.17 -3.67 11.92
CA ARG A 98 -0.44 -4.28 13.12
C ARG A 98 -1.77 -3.62 13.43
N TRP A 99 -2.85 -4.39 13.31
CA TRP A 99 -4.21 -3.92 13.53
C TRP A 99 -4.71 -4.25 14.93
N GLU A 100 -5.49 -3.34 15.51
CA GLU A 100 -6.17 -3.55 16.78
C GLU A 100 -7.63 -3.04 16.68
N PRO A 101 -8.65 -3.91 16.76
CA PRO A 101 -10.04 -3.48 16.76
C PRO A 101 -10.40 -2.83 18.10
N VAL A 102 -10.96 -1.62 18.05
CA VAL A 102 -11.46 -0.91 19.25
C VAL A 102 -12.94 -1.22 19.44
N LYS A 103 -13.72 -1.06 18.37
CA LYS A 103 -15.13 -1.41 18.25
C LYS A 103 -15.45 -1.58 16.78
N ARG A 104 -16.61 -2.16 16.43
CA ARG A 104 -17.01 -2.29 15.03
C ARG A 104 -16.94 -0.92 14.33
N GLY A 105 -16.21 -0.87 13.22
CA GLY A 105 -15.98 0.34 12.44
C GLY A 105 -14.88 1.28 12.97
N THR A 106 -14.19 0.91 14.06
CA THR A 106 -13.06 1.68 14.60
C THR A 106 -11.86 0.79 14.89
N TYR A 107 -10.72 1.10 14.27
CA TYR A 107 -9.51 0.28 14.29
C TYR A 107 -8.28 1.15 14.46
N LYS A 108 -7.33 0.68 15.26
CA LYS A 108 -6.00 1.28 15.36
C LYS A 108 -5.02 0.50 14.50
N LEU A 109 -4.04 1.22 13.99
CA LEU A 109 -2.96 0.70 13.18
C LEU A 109 -1.62 1.17 13.77
N ALA A 110 -0.65 0.26 13.88
CA ALA A 110 0.77 0.60 13.86
C ALA A 110 1.37 0.14 12.52
N HIS A 111 1.97 1.06 11.79
CA HIS A 111 2.41 0.87 10.41
C HIS A 111 3.92 1.03 10.29
N TRP A 112 4.57 0.05 9.66
CA TRP A 112 5.97 0.12 9.26
C TRP A 112 6.07 -0.17 7.77
N GLU A 113 6.89 0.61 7.08
CA GLU A 113 7.10 0.51 5.65
C GLU A 113 8.58 0.77 5.35
N VAL A 114 9.16 -0.09 4.53
CA VAL A 114 10.51 0.09 4.01
C VAL A 114 10.54 -0.20 2.52
N GLY A 115 11.51 0.37 1.83
CA GLY A 115 11.76 0.02 0.45
C GLY A 115 13.22 0.17 0.09
N TYR A 116 13.70 -0.73 -0.77
CA TYR A 116 15.01 -0.58 -1.38
C TYR A 116 14.90 -0.43 -2.90
N TYR A 117 15.73 0.46 -3.43
CA TYR A 117 15.73 0.78 -4.84
C TYR A 117 16.52 -0.23 -5.69
N CYS A 118 16.04 -0.44 -6.91
CA CYS A 118 16.58 -1.35 -7.90
C CYS A 118 16.74 -0.63 -9.25
N ASP A 119 17.55 -1.21 -10.13
CA ASP A 119 17.53 -0.81 -11.55
C ASP A 119 16.11 -0.97 -12.12
N PHE A 120 15.76 -0.11 -13.06
CA PHE A 120 14.40 0.02 -13.55
C PHE A 120 13.88 -1.30 -14.10
N ASP A 121 12.74 -1.75 -13.56
CA ASP A 121 12.06 -2.99 -13.95
C ASP A 121 12.87 -4.28 -13.70
N THR A 122 13.80 -4.24 -12.72
CA THR A 122 14.55 -5.41 -12.26
C THR A 122 14.48 -5.60 -10.75
N ASP A 123 14.82 -6.79 -10.26
CA ASP A 123 15.06 -7.02 -8.82
C ASP A 123 16.54 -6.84 -8.45
N ASP A 124 17.34 -6.19 -9.29
CA ASP A 124 18.76 -5.89 -9.02
C ASP A 124 18.88 -4.62 -8.19
N PRO A 125 19.24 -4.72 -6.88
CA PRO A 125 19.36 -3.55 -6.03
C PRO A 125 20.51 -2.66 -6.48
N ILE A 126 20.35 -1.36 -6.28
CA ILE A 126 21.36 -0.36 -6.63
C ILE A 126 21.80 0.43 -5.39
N GLU A 127 23.10 0.70 -5.30
CA GLU A 127 23.72 1.53 -4.25
C GLU A 127 24.11 2.90 -4.79
N SER A 128 24.40 2.99 -6.10
CA SER A 128 24.56 4.23 -6.85
C SER A 128 23.62 4.27 -8.04
N TRP A 129 23.20 5.48 -8.41
CA TRP A 129 22.26 5.74 -9.49
C TRP A 129 22.77 6.88 -10.36
N ILE A 130 22.82 6.68 -11.67
CA ILE A 130 23.10 7.75 -12.62
C ILE A 130 21.81 8.53 -12.85
N ASN A 131 21.77 9.77 -12.38
CA ASN A 131 20.60 10.62 -12.56
C ASN A 131 20.44 10.95 -14.06
N PRO A 132 19.33 10.57 -14.72
CA PRO A 132 19.17 10.76 -16.16
C PRO A 132 18.97 12.22 -16.56
N TYR A 133 18.83 13.16 -15.62
CA TYR A 133 18.74 14.60 -15.88
C TYR A 133 20.07 15.33 -15.75
N THR A 134 20.90 14.91 -14.80
CA THR A 134 22.17 15.60 -14.49
C THR A 134 23.41 14.83 -14.93
N GLU A 135 23.25 13.54 -15.27
CA GLU A 135 24.33 12.58 -15.56
C GLU A 135 25.29 12.33 -14.37
N GLU A 136 24.97 12.88 -13.19
CA GLU A 136 25.74 12.65 -11.98
C GLU A 136 25.44 11.28 -11.37
N GLU A 137 26.47 10.63 -10.84
CA GLU A 137 26.32 9.43 -10.01
C GLU A 137 25.98 9.82 -8.58
N ILE A 138 24.86 9.30 -8.08
CA ILE A 138 24.28 9.66 -6.79
C ILE A 138 24.17 8.40 -5.91
N GLU A 139 24.62 8.50 -4.66
CA GLU A 139 24.37 7.48 -3.64
C GLU A 139 22.88 7.40 -3.33
N VAL A 140 22.32 6.19 -3.42
CA VAL A 140 20.90 5.93 -3.16
C VAL A 140 20.64 5.94 -1.66
N PHE A 141 19.60 6.67 -1.24
CA PHE A 141 19.11 6.64 0.14
C PHE A 141 17.79 5.86 0.19
N GLN A 142 17.74 4.80 1.00
CA GLN A 142 16.61 3.86 1.03
C GLN A 142 15.37 4.46 1.69
N PHE A 143 14.20 3.93 1.32
CA PHE A 143 12.93 4.39 1.87
C PHE A 143 12.65 3.73 3.22
N VAL A 144 12.23 4.53 4.19
CA VAL A 144 11.83 4.10 5.52
C VAL A 144 10.72 5.01 6.06
N LEU A 145 9.68 4.39 6.61
CA LEU A 145 8.59 5.06 7.30
C LEU A 145 8.06 4.16 8.41
N GLY A 146 8.17 4.59 9.66
CA GLY A 146 7.55 3.85 10.76
C GLY A 146 8.29 3.91 12.09
N PRO A 147 7.64 3.52 13.20
CA PRO A 147 6.21 3.24 13.30
C PRO A 147 5.34 4.49 13.11
N ILE A 148 4.27 4.38 12.31
CA ILE A 148 3.22 5.40 12.21
C ILE A 148 1.93 4.84 12.80
N HIS A 149 1.38 5.55 13.79
CA HIS A 149 0.11 5.19 14.38
C HIS A 149 -1.06 5.87 13.66
N ARG A 150 -2.09 5.12 13.31
CA ARG A 150 -3.33 5.65 12.72
C ARG A 150 -4.55 5.11 13.44
N GLU A 151 -5.64 5.84 13.37
CA GLU A 151 -6.96 5.37 13.79
C GLU A 151 -7.95 5.56 12.64
N TYR A 152 -8.57 4.46 12.23
CA TYR A 152 -9.62 4.43 11.21
C TYR A 152 -10.96 4.44 11.92
N THR A 153 -11.81 5.41 11.61
CA THR A 153 -13.16 5.57 12.18
C THR A 153 -14.20 5.56 11.05
N PRO A 154 -15.50 5.46 11.37
CA PRO A 154 -16.54 5.56 10.34
C PRO A 154 -16.52 6.88 9.57
N ASP A 155 -16.08 7.96 10.21
CA ASP A 155 -16.15 9.31 9.65
C ASP A 155 -14.84 9.74 8.97
N THR A 156 -13.70 9.32 9.51
CA THR A 156 -12.37 9.79 9.04
C THR A 156 -11.24 8.85 9.43
N VAL A 157 -10.04 9.12 8.90
CA VAL A 157 -8.77 8.56 9.37
C VAL A 157 -8.02 9.63 10.16
N ILE A 158 -7.53 9.27 11.34
CA ILE A 158 -6.70 10.12 12.20
C ILE A 158 -5.27 9.60 12.10
N ALA A 159 -4.33 10.43 11.67
CA ALA A 159 -2.92 10.08 11.57
C ALA A 159 -2.04 11.31 11.87
N PRO A 160 -0.82 11.12 12.40
CA PRO A 160 0.16 12.19 12.48
C PRO A 160 0.60 12.59 11.06
N GLY A 161 0.73 13.90 10.82
CA GLY A 161 1.10 14.42 9.51
C GLY A 161 -0.03 14.30 8.50
N LEU A 162 0.19 13.57 7.42
CA LEU A 162 -0.74 13.49 6.29
C LEU A 162 -1.69 12.30 6.43
N ALA A 163 -2.91 12.58 6.89
CA ALA A 163 -3.96 11.58 6.97
C ALA A 163 -4.58 11.31 5.59
N PRO A 164 -4.76 10.03 5.19
CA PRO A 164 -5.43 9.70 3.94
C PRO A 164 -6.92 10.04 4.05
N HIS A 165 -7.42 10.81 3.09
CA HIS A 165 -8.83 11.10 2.90
C HIS A 165 -9.53 9.91 2.21
N PRO A 166 -10.54 9.29 2.82
CA PRO A 166 -11.31 8.23 2.18
C PRO A 166 -12.19 8.78 1.06
N LEU A 167 -12.09 8.19 -0.14
CA LEU A 167 -12.98 8.49 -1.26
C LEU A 167 -14.21 7.57 -1.24
N THR A 168 -15.17 7.81 -2.12
CA THR A 168 -16.35 6.94 -2.25
C THR A 168 -15.93 5.51 -2.61
N SER A 169 -16.49 4.54 -1.89
CA SER A 169 -16.31 3.13 -2.22
C SER A 169 -17.32 2.69 -3.25
N HIS A 170 -16.90 1.83 -4.17
CA HIS A 170 -17.76 1.33 -5.24
C HIS A 170 -17.79 -0.18 -5.25
N ILE A 171 -18.97 -0.76 -5.49
CA ILE A 171 -19.09 -2.14 -5.95
C ILE A 171 -19.18 -2.09 -7.47
N MET A 172 -18.25 -2.75 -8.15
CA MET A 172 -18.28 -2.89 -9.61
C MET A 172 -18.07 -4.36 -9.97
N GLY A 173 -19.09 -4.97 -10.55
CA GLY A 173 -19.10 -6.42 -10.77
C GLY A 173 -18.93 -7.17 -9.44
N PRO A 174 -18.01 -8.15 -9.34
CA PRO A 174 -17.81 -8.92 -8.12
C PRO A 174 -16.89 -8.25 -7.10
N ARG A 175 -16.40 -7.03 -7.35
CA ARG A 175 -15.35 -6.39 -6.53
C ARG A 175 -15.86 -5.19 -5.74
N PHE A 176 -15.30 -5.04 -4.55
CA PHE A 176 -15.43 -3.84 -3.72
C PHE A 176 -14.14 -3.03 -3.81
N TYR A 177 -14.28 -1.74 -4.13
CA TYR A 177 -13.17 -0.81 -4.30
C TYR A 177 -13.13 0.18 -3.14
N VAL A 178 -11.94 0.31 -2.54
CA VAL A 178 -11.65 1.26 -1.48
C VAL A 178 -10.53 2.16 -1.96
N ALA A 179 -10.83 3.43 -2.17
CA ALA A 179 -9.86 4.42 -2.62
C ALA A 179 -9.62 5.48 -1.55
N THR A 180 -8.38 5.96 -1.49
CA THR A 180 -7.96 7.06 -0.61
C THR A 180 -7.04 8.00 -1.36
N GLU A 181 -6.99 9.24 -0.92
CA GLU A 181 -6.01 10.21 -1.39
C GLU A 181 -5.39 11.00 -0.24
N ALA A 182 -4.18 11.47 -0.43
CA ALA A 182 -3.42 12.24 0.53
C ALA A 182 -2.71 13.35 -0.22
N ILE A 183 -3.19 14.58 -0.07
CA ILE A 183 -2.69 15.76 -0.78
C ILE A 183 -2.21 16.78 0.23
N ALA A 184 -0.96 17.19 0.11
CA ALA A 184 -0.36 18.19 0.97
C ALA A 184 0.69 19.03 0.25
N GLN A 185 0.93 20.21 0.81
CA GLN A 185 2.12 20.99 0.55
C GLN A 185 2.74 21.32 1.91
N ILE A 186 3.98 20.85 2.11
CA ILE A 186 4.70 20.97 3.39
C ILE A 186 5.97 21.81 3.20
N PRO A 187 6.42 22.57 4.20
CA PRO A 187 7.73 23.21 4.15
C PRO A 187 8.83 22.17 3.85
N ASN A 188 9.69 22.47 2.89
CA ASN A 188 10.82 21.59 2.57
C ASN A 188 11.88 21.67 3.68
N LEU A 189 12.40 20.53 4.13
CA LEU A 189 13.50 20.49 5.09
C LEU A 189 14.79 21.05 4.49
N PHE A 190 15.04 20.73 3.22
CA PHE A 190 16.17 21.23 2.47
C PHE A 190 15.82 22.60 1.89
N GLN A 191 16.02 23.67 2.68
CA GLN A 191 15.77 25.04 2.20
C GLN A 191 16.74 25.43 1.07
N PRO A 192 16.30 26.15 0.01
CA PRO A 192 17.13 26.40 -1.17
C PRO A 192 18.43 27.18 -0.93
N ASP A 193 18.42 28.11 0.00
CA ASP A 193 19.57 28.94 0.37
C ASP A 193 20.61 28.18 1.18
N GLU A 194 20.17 27.22 1.99
CA GLU A 194 21.06 26.35 2.75
C GLU A 194 21.50 25.12 1.93
N TRP A 195 20.64 24.56 1.09
CA TRP A 195 20.83 23.28 0.40
C TRP A 195 20.62 23.37 -1.12
N PRO A 196 21.41 24.18 -1.83
CA PRO A 196 21.19 24.50 -3.25
C PRO A 196 21.43 23.33 -4.22
N LYS A 197 21.88 22.17 -3.76
CA LYS A 197 21.97 20.93 -4.56
C LYS A 197 20.82 19.97 -4.31
N ARG A 198 20.14 20.04 -3.16
CA ARG A 198 19.17 19.04 -2.70
C ARG A 198 17.75 19.58 -2.61
N SER A 199 17.59 20.89 -2.53
CA SER A 199 16.28 21.51 -2.39
C SER A 199 15.45 21.44 -3.67
N SER A 200 14.26 20.86 -3.59
CA SER A 200 13.22 20.95 -4.63
C SER A 200 12.43 22.28 -4.61
N GLY A 201 12.85 23.25 -3.79
CA GLY A 201 12.13 24.50 -3.53
C GLY A 201 11.73 24.67 -2.07
N LYS A 202 11.14 25.82 -1.73
CA LYS A 202 10.74 26.15 -0.33
C LYS A 202 9.66 25.24 0.25
N MET A 203 8.80 24.71 -0.63
CA MET A 203 7.71 23.80 -0.28
C MET A 203 7.88 22.51 -1.08
N ALA A 204 7.65 21.37 -0.43
CA ALA A 204 7.51 20.08 -1.09
C ALA A 204 6.03 19.78 -1.31
N ASN A 205 5.68 19.35 -2.53
CA ASN A 205 4.33 18.90 -2.85
C ASN A 205 4.25 17.39 -2.68
N TRP A 206 3.14 16.93 -2.12
CA TRP A 206 2.84 15.53 -1.93
C TRP A 206 1.43 15.22 -2.43
N VAL A 207 1.32 14.29 -3.36
CA VAL A 207 0.06 13.70 -3.79
C VAL A 207 0.25 12.20 -3.80
N SER A 208 -0.52 11.49 -3.00
CA SER A 208 -0.59 10.03 -3.00
C SER A 208 -2.03 9.59 -3.18
N MET A 209 -2.26 8.65 -4.08
CA MET A 209 -3.57 8.12 -4.42
C MET A 209 -3.49 6.60 -4.38
N GLN A 210 -4.33 5.97 -3.57
CA GLN A 210 -4.34 4.52 -3.41
C GLN A 210 -5.72 3.97 -3.75
N THR A 211 -5.74 2.79 -4.35
CA THR A 211 -6.95 2.00 -4.56
C THR A 211 -6.66 0.56 -4.19
N LEU A 212 -7.39 0.05 -3.22
CA LEU A 212 -7.47 -1.37 -2.93
C LEU A 212 -8.75 -1.94 -3.53
N SER A 213 -8.70 -3.21 -3.93
CA SER A 213 -9.91 -3.94 -4.27
C SER A 213 -9.82 -5.40 -3.86
N ALA A 214 -10.94 -5.93 -3.38
CA ALA A 214 -11.12 -7.34 -3.04
C ALA A 214 -12.43 -7.87 -3.66
N LEU A 215 -12.59 -9.19 -3.68
CA LEU A 215 -13.88 -9.79 -4.03
C LEU A 215 -14.90 -9.49 -2.92
N MET A 216 -16.11 -9.07 -3.31
CA MET A 216 -17.17 -8.80 -2.35
C MET A 216 -17.55 -10.05 -1.55
N ASP A 217 -17.44 -11.24 -2.15
CA ASP A 217 -17.67 -12.51 -1.45
C ASP A 217 -16.69 -12.74 -0.30
N ASP A 218 -15.45 -12.25 -0.40
CA ASP A 218 -14.43 -12.35 0.68
C ASP A 218 -14.66 -11.28 1.75
N VAL A 219 -15.07 -10.06 1.34
CA VAL A 219 -15.50 -9.00 2.26
C VAL A 219 -16.68 -9.48 3.12
N LEU A 220 -17.64 -10.17 2.52
CA LEU A 220 -18.81 -10.71 3.22
C LEU A 220 -18.57 -12.06 3.91
N ASN A 221 -17.39 -12.68 3.75
CA ASN A 221 -17.09 -13.97 4.38
C ASN A 221 -16.80 -13.78 5.88
N PRO A 222 -17.61 -14.33 6.81
CA PRO A 222 -17.37 -14.19 8.25
C PRO A 222 -16.15 -14.98 8.75
N GLU A 223 -15.61 -15.93 7.98
CA GLU A 223 -14.38 -16.66 8.32
C GLU A 223 -13.11 -15.87 8.00
N LEU A 224 -13.21 -14.81 7.21
CA LEU A 224 -12.07 -13.95 6.86
C LEU A 224 -12.07 -12.69 7.71
N THR A 225 -10.95 -12.41 8.35
CA THR A 225 -10.67 -11.18 9.10
C THR A 225 -10.09 -10.09 8.20
N SER A 226 -9.28 -10.49 7.20
CA SER A 226 -8.85 -9.68 6.06
C SER A 226 -9.37 -10.31 4.76
N ALA A 227 -9.80 -9.49 3.81
CA ALA A 227 -10.23 -9.89 2.48
C ALA A 227 -9.07 -9.63 1.50
N PRO A 228 -8.47 -10.68 0.88
CA PRO A 228 -7.28 -10.53 0.06
C PRO A 228 -7.42 -9.45 -1.00
N ALA A 229 -6.66 -8.36 -0.83
CA ALA A 229 -6.78 -7.19 -1.67
C ALA A 229 -5.64 -7.07 -2.70
N ASN A 230 -5.99 -6.58 -3.89
CA ASN A 230 -5.01 -5.99 -4.80
C ASN A 230 -4.84 -4.52 -4.45
N ILE A 231 -3.58 -4.09 -4.39
CA ILE A 231 -3.18 -2.72 -4.07
C ILE A 231 -2.68 -2.05 -5.34
N HIS A 232 -3.14 -0.83 -5.59
CA HIS A 232 -2.57 0.05 -6.61
C HIS A 232 -2.35 1.43 -6.00
N LEU A 233 -1.19 2.01 -6.25
CA LEU A 233 -0.82 3.30 -5.71
C LEU A 233 -0.18 4.17 -6.78
N GLN A 234 -0.45 5.47 -6.72
CA GLN A 234 0.14 6.49 -7.57
C GLN A 234 0.60 7.66 -6.71
N ASN A 235 1.83 8.09 -6.91
CA ASN A 235 2.38 9.27 -6.24
C ASN A 235 2.79 10.31 -7.28
N PHE A 236 2.53 11.57 -6.97
CA PHE A 236 3.10 12.73 -7.65
C PHE A 236 3.69 13.62 -6.56
N VAL A 237 5.00 13.52 -6.37
CA VAL A 237 5.70 14.20 -5.28
C VAL A 237 6.85 15.04 -5.83
N SER A 238 7.23 16.08 -5.11
CA SER A 238 8.48 16.80 -5.40
C SER A 238 9.67 15.84 -5.44
N TRP A 239 10.74 16.23 -6.13
CA TRP A 239 11.98 15.45 -6.13
C TRP A 239 12.45 15.16 -4.71
N SER A 240 12.75 13.90 -4.39
CA SER A 240 13.39 13.53 -3.13
C SER A 240 14.75 14.23 -3.03
N SER A 241 15.10 14.71 -1.85
CA SER A 241 16.29 15.56 -1.68
C SER A 241 17.60 14.84 -2.03
N TRP A 242 17.64 13.52 -1.88
CA TRP A 242 18.80 12.72 -2.25
C TRP A 242 19.04 12.64 -3.77
N MET A 243 18.02 12.87 -4.60
CA MET A 243 18.15 12.86 -6.06
C MET A 243 18.90 14.08 -6.62
N GLN A 244 19.23 15.06 -5.76
CA GLN A 244 19.99 16.28 -6.11
C GLN A 244 19.43 17.08 -7.30
N MET A 245 18.11 17.14 -7.40
CA MET A 245 17.39 17.81 -8.50
C MET A 245 17.15 19.30 -8.25
N SER A 246 18.08 20.00 -7.60
CA SER A 246 17.79 21.35 -7.14
C SER A 246 17.50 22.34 -8.25
N GLY A 247 16.47 23.15 -8.04
CA GLY A 247 16.01 24.16 -8.99
C GLY A 247 15.32 23.59 -10.24
N GLN A 248 15.30 22.26 -10.42
CA GLN A 248 14.60 21.63 -11.54
C GLN A 248 13.09 21.62 -11.27
N PRO A 249 12.26 22.13 -12.21
CA PRO A 249 10.82 22.08 -12.04
C PRO A 249 10.31 20.63 -12.11
N GLY A 250 9.15 20.39 -11.50
CA GLY A 250 8.51 19.08 -11.52
C GLY A 250 8.85 18.22 -10.31
N GLY A 251 8.92 16.91 -10.53
CA GLY A 251 9.08 15.94 -9.44
C GLY A 251 9.05 14.49 -9.94
N THR A 252 8.79 13.58 -9.02
CA THR A 252 8.63 12.16 -9.34
C THR A 252 7.16 11.80 -9.45
N MET A 253 6.85 11.01 -10.48
CA MET A 253 5.63 10.23 -10.56
C MET A 253 5.99 8.78 -10.25
N ALA A 254 5.36 8.18 -9.25
CA ALA A 254 5.47 6.75 -9.00
C ALA A 254 4.15 6.06 -9.32
N ARG A 255 4.23 4.84 -9.84
CA ARG A 255 3.12 3.89 -9.81
C ARG A 255 3.55 2.64 -9.09
N ALA A 256 2.66 2.03 -8.34
CA ALA A 256 2.90 0.77 -7.67
C ALA A 256 1.71 -0.17 -7.78
N TYR A 257 2.01 -1.46 -7.72
CA TYR A 257 1.02 -2.52 -7.62
C TYR A 257 1.49 -3.57 -6.62
N GLY A 258 0.55 -4.21 -5.94
CA GLY A 258 0.87 -5.12 -4.86
C GLY A 258 -0.31 -5.91 -4.33
N THR A 259 -0.07 -6.62 -3.24
CA THR A 259 -1.06 -7.42 -2.51
C THR A 259 -0.54 -7.76 -1.11
N GLU A 260 -1.44 -8.25 -0.27
CA GLU A 260 -1.08 -8.92 0.98
C GLU A 260 -0.29 -10.21 0.69
N VAL A 261 0.71 -10.49 1.51
CA VAL A 261 1.57 -11.67 1.39
C VAL A 261 1.64 -12.42 2.71
N ASP A 262 1.87 -13.72 2.68
CA ASP A 262 1.98 -14.57 3.87
C ASP A 262 3.39 -14.45 4.49
N GLY A 263 3.74 -13.24 4.92
CA GLY A 263 5.05 -12.89 5.45
C GLY A 263 6.17 -12.81 4.41
N PHE A 264 7.39 -12.59 4.89
CA PHE A 264 8.55 -12.32 4.05
C PHE A 264 8.94 -13.50 3.15
N GLU A 265 8.68 -14.73 3.60
CA GLU A 265 9.07 -15.95 2.90
C GLU A 265 8.19 -16.24 1.66
N ALA A 266 7.10 -15.50 1.49
CA ALA A 266 6.30 -15.52 0.27
C ALA A 266 6.96 -14.72 -0.88
N LEU A 267 8.01 -13.94 -0.60
CA LEU A 267 8.72 -13.15 -1.60
C LEU A 267 9.69 -14.01 -2.42
N PRO A 268 9.97 -13.65 -3.69
CA PRO A 268 11.09 -14.25 -4.41
C PRO A 268 12.40 -14.09 -3.63
N GLN A 269 13.26 -15.12 -3.63
CA GLN A 269 14.48 -15.14 -2.82
C GLN A 269 15.36 -13.88 -2.99
N LYS A 270 15.54 -13.43 -4.23
CA LYS A 270 16.33 -12.22 -4.53
C LYS A 270 15.73 -10.97 -3.88
N VAL A 271 14.40 -10.89 -3.83
CA VAL A 271 13.68 -9.77 -3.22
C VAL A 271 13.85 -9.79 -1.70
N TYR A 272 13.70 -10.98 -1.09
CA TYR A 272 13.94 -11.21 0.33
C TYR A 272 15.36 -10.82 0.74
N ASP A 273 16.36 -11.28 -0.01
CA ASP A 273 17.77 -10.99 0.26
C ASP A 273 18.06 -9.48 0.17
N GLY A 274 17.36 -8.77 -0.72
CA GLY A 274 17.40 -7.31 -0.80
C GLY A 274 16.92 -6.63 0.48
N PHE A 275 15.76 -7.01 1.01
CA PHE A 275 15.27 -6.46 2.29
C PHE A 275 16.24 -6.75 3.43
N LYS A 276 16.77 -7.98 3.49
CA LYS A 276 17.73 -8.38 4.52
C LYS A 276 19.03 -7.58 4.47
N LYS A 277 19.46 -7.15 3.28
CA LYS A 277 20.69 -6.36 3.10
C LYS A 277 20.47 -4.87 3.35
N TYR A 278 19.40 -4.29 2.80
CA TYR A 278 19.26 -2.83 2.69
C TYR A 278 18.32 -2.21 3.71
N THR A 279 17.34 -2.96 4.21
CA THR A 279 16.36 -2.48 5.20
C THR A 279 16.04 -3.57 6.23
N PRO A 280 17.05 -4.15 6.92
CA PRO A 280 16.88 -5.28 7.82
C PRO A 280 15.97 -4.99 9.03
N GLU A 281 15.78 -3.72 9.39
CA GLU A 281 14.94 -3.32 10.52
C GLU A 281 13.48 -3.78 10.40
N ILE A 282 12.98 -3.98 9.17
CA ILE A 282 11.60 -4.44 8.95
C ILE A 282 11.35 -5.86 9.46
N PHE A 283 12.39 -6.66 9.67
CA PHE A 283 12.27 -8.00 10.26
C PHE A 283 12.11 -7.95 11.79
N GLU A 284 12.31 -6.79 12.40
CA GLU A 284 12.33 -6.59 13.86
C GLU A 284 11.32 -5.49 14.30
N THR A 285 10.17 -5.37 13.62
CA THR A 285 9.14 -4.36 13.93
C THR A 285 8.64 -4.41 15.37
N ALA A 286 8.69 -5.57 16.03
CA ALA A 286 8.32 -5.73 17.43
C ALA A 286 9.15 -4.85 18.39
N THR A 287 10.40 -4.55 18.03
CA THR A 287 11.33 -3.72 18.81
C THR A 287 11.58 -2.35 18.18
N TRP A 288 11.01 -2.07 17.01
CA TRP A 288 11.15 -0.78 16.33
C TRP A 288 10.08 0.21 16.82
N ASP A 289 10.44 0.97 17.86
CA ASP A 289 9.58 1.95 18.53
C ASP A 289 9.88 3.42 18.17
N THR A 290 11.02 3.67 17.54
CA THR A 290 11.48 5.01 17.16
C THR A 290 10.98 5.38 15.77
N ILE A 291 10.22 6.48 15.68
CA ILE A 291 9.71 6.99 14.40
C ILE A 291 10.87 7.35 13.48
N ARG A 292 10.91 6.71 12.32
CA ARG A 292 11.81 7.02 11.21
C ARG A 292 11.00 7.55 10.03
N PHE A 293 11.60 8.49 9.33
CA PHE A 293 11.10 9.03 8.07
C PHE A 293 12.30 9.37 7.20
N ASP A 294 12.39 8.75 6.02
CA ASP A 294 13.55 8.81 5.13
C ASP A 294 14.07 10.24 4.90
N GLU A 295 13.19 11.21 4.65
CA GLU A 295 13.59 12.59 4.42
C GLU A 295 14.20 13.26 5.69
N PHE A 296 13.72 12.93 6.90
CA PHE A 296 14.34 13.42 8.14
C PHE A 296 15.70 12.76 8.36
N ASP A 297 15.79 11.44 8.18
CA ASP A 297 17.03 10.69 8.37
C ASP A 297 18.11 11.17 7.37
N TYR A 298 17.71 11.41 6.12
CA TYR A 298 18.61 11.95 5.11
C TYR A 298 19.06 13.37 5.44
N PHE A 299 18.18 14.20 5.99
CA PHE A 299 18.54 15.55 6.44
C PHE A 299 19.57 15.52 7.56
N GLU A 300 19.38 14.66 8.58
CA GLU A 300 20.35 14.46 9.66
C GLU A 300 21.70 13.99 9.13
N LEU A 301 21.71 12.98 8.25
CA LEU A 301 22.92 12.48 7.60
C LEU A 301 23.65 13.61 6.85
N MET A 302 22.94 14.44 6.09
CA MET A 302 23.55 15.54 5.34
C MET A 302 24.12 16.62 6.27
N GLN A 303 23.45 16.93 7.39
CA GLN A 303 23.98 17.85 8.39
C GLN A 303 25.28 17.34 9.01
N GLU A 304 25.37 16.05 9.30
CA GLU A 304 26.62 15.43 9.78
C GLU A 304 27.74 15.51 8.74
N ARG A 305 27.45 15.18 7.47
CA ARG A 305 28.43 15.27 6.38
C ARG A 305 28.91 16.72 6.17
N ARG A 306 28.01 17.69 6.27
CA ARG A 306 28.34 19.13 6.21
C ARG A 306 29.26 19.54 7.35
N ALA A 307 28.99 19.09 8.58
CA ALA A 307 29.85 19.38 9.73
C ALA A 307 31.27 18.81 9.58
N LYS A 308 31.42 17.73 8.79
CA LYS A 308 32.71 17.12 8.42
C LYS A 308 33.37 17.74 7.18
N GLY A 309 32.68 18.64 6.46
CA GLY A 309 33.17 19.26 5.23
C GLY A 309 33.09 18.35 3.98
N GLU A 310 32.24 17.33 4.02
CA GLU A 310 32.04 16.38 2.92
C GLU A 310 31.01 16.85 1.88
N VAL A 311 30.12 17.79 2.27
CA VAL A 311 29.06 18.37 1.42
C VAL A 311 28.80 19.85 1.73
#